data_AF-A0A928FH11-F1
#
_entry.id   AF-A0A928FH11-F1
#
_cell.length_a   1.000
_cell.length_b   1.000
_cell.length_c   1.000
_cell.angle_alpha   90.00
_cell.angle_beta   90.00
_cell.angle_gamma   90.00
#
_symmetry.space_group_name_H-M   'P 1'
#
loop_
_entity.id
_entity.type
_entity.pdbx_description
1 polymer ?
#
loop_
_entity_poly.entity_id
_entity_poly.type
_entity_poly.pdbx_seq_one_letter_code
_entity_poly.pdbx_strand_id
1 'polypeptide(L)'
;MSEYTFYKEFKAPEGDYRTIVMDYMMAMANTKWIAGEDFEITWKKKGDFKVDLSFKKGETVYGVPYSQARASLDQFNMFAKDGDTFTSPNYYYEEMVGNHCSSSIGLAYQQLIDFPFEGRLKPGTARNGILSFVNGLKKPDGDEYFTQDIFDLNGQEALFEAYASADKGDIINKIKPGTGHARMVRSVKVVRDENGKIDPENSIVYCIEQTNEFDKTRTDRKTTWWIDRPYSFQKLWNTKFMPLTLDIFHTKEQLKDAYIAFDGKNNGDSIKSGINGKVTSNFPLAYVRATVTDSNGNTVGEIYKYKFAKQYRIDLSEFSAELKTDTLPEGDYTYTLRAGIGRGGTEIEAFDFKI
;
A
#
# COMPACT_ATOMS: atom_id res chain seq x y z
N MET A 1 39.96 -7.43 -10.45
CA MET A 1 38.76 -6.90 -9.77
C MET A 1 38.37 -5.62 -10.48
N SER A 2 37.29 -5.65 -11.25
CA SER A 2 36.70 -4.44 -11.84
C SER A 2 35.53 -4.00 -10.94
N GLU A 3 35.60 -2.77 -10.45
CA GLU A 3 34.46 -2.12 -9.81
C GLU A 3 33.55 -1.58 -10.91
N TYR A 4 32.26 -1.88 -10.83
CA TYR A 4 31.27 -1.32 -11.74
C TYR A 4 30.22 -0.59 -10.92
N THR A 5 30.22 0.74 -11.01
CA THR A 5 29.10 1.54 -10.52
C THR A 5 28.14 1.74 -11.68
N PHE A 6 27.01 1.02 -11.67
CA PHE A 6 25.96 1.19 -12.66
C PHE A 6 24.91 2.14 -12.11
N TYR A 7 24.89 3.34 -12.67
CA TYR A 7 23.83 4.29 -12.44
C TYR A 7 22.82 4.19 -13.57
N LYS A 8 21.58 3.83 -13.24
CA LYS A 8 20.48 3.84 -14.20
C LYS A 8 19.32 4.65 -13.64
N GLU A 9 19.19 5.87 -14.17
CA GLU A 9 17.98 6.67 -13.99
C GLU A 9 16.83 6.01 -14.75
N PHE A 10 15.64 6.02 -14.14
CA PHE A 10 14.43 5.55 -14.78
C PHE A 10 13.35 6.59 -14.61
N LYS A 11 12.51 6.78 -15.62
CA LYS A 11 11.31 7.56 -15.40
C LYS A 11 10.39 6.78 -14.47
N ALA A 12 10.00 7.43 -13.37
CA ALA A 12 8.95 6.95 -12.50
C ALA A 12 7.66 6.71 -13.31
N PRO A 13 6.66 6.00 -12.74
CA PRO A 13 5.31 6.06 -13.29
C PRO A 13 4.92 7.53 -13.52
N GLU A 14 4.52 7.88 -14.75
CA GLU A 14 3.94 9.18 -15.03
C GLU A 14 2.69 9.35 -14.16
N GLY A 15 2.65 10.36 -13.31
CA GLY A 15 1.51 10.59 -12.42
C GLY A 15 1.78 11.70 -11.42
N ASP A 16 0.72 12.21 -10.78
CA ASP A 16 0.84 13.05 -9.58
C ASP A 16 0.89 12.17 -8.32
N TYR A 17 1.29 12.75 -7.18
CA TYR A 17 1.36 12.06 -5.89
C TYR A 17 0.04 11.34 -5.54
N ARG A 18 -1.09 11.98 -5.80
CA ARG A 18 -2.44 11.46 -5.52
C ARG A 18 -2.74 10.20 -6.33
N THR A 19 -2.26 10.13 -7.56
CA THR A 19 -2.43 9.01 -8.49
C THR A 19 -1.68 7.78 -8.00
N ILE A 20 -0.41 7.94 -7.60
CA ILE A 20 0.40 6.83 -7.06
C ILE A 20 -0.31 6.16 -5.86
N VAL A 21 -0.80 6.99 -4.93
CA VAL A 21 -1.52 6.51 -3.74
C VAL A 21 -2.81 5.80 -4.13
N MET A 22 -3.59 6.38 -5.04
CA MET A 22 -4.87 5.81 -5.46
C MET A 22 -4.70 4.51 -6.25
N ASP A 23 -3.70 4.45 -7.12
CA ASP A 23 -3.40 3.26 -7.90
C ASP A 23 -2.99 2.11 -6.99
N TYR A 24 -2.22 2.38 -5.93
CA TYR A 24 -1.89 1.39 -4.91
C TYR A 24 -3.13 0.92 -4.12
N MET A 25 -4.07 1.81 -3.78
CA MET A 25 -5.33 1.40 -3.15
C MET A 25 -6.20 0.55 -4.09
N MET A 26 -6.32 0.96 -5.36
CA MET A 26 -7.07 0.21 -6.37
C MET A 26 -6.45 -1.16 -6.63
N ALA A 27 -5.13 -1.20 -6.65
CA ALA A 27 -4.34 -2.39 -6.73
C ALA A 27 -4.68 -3.38 -5.62
N MET A 28 -4.65 -2.94 -4.36
CA MET A 28 -5.04 -3.76 -3.22
C MET A 28 -6.49 -4.22 -3.31
N ALA A 29 -7.40 -3.43 -3.87
CA ALA A 29 -8.81 -3.80 -3.99
C ALA A 29 -9.14 -4.75 -5.16
N ASN A 30 -8.28 -4.79 -6.18
CA ASN A 30 -8.57 -5.52 -7.43
C ASN A 30 -7.74 -6.78 -7.65
N THR A 31 -6.71 -7.09 -6.84
CA THR A 31 -5.95 -8.35 -6.97
C THR A 31 -6.91 -9.54 -6.89
N LYS A 32 -7.05 -10.30 -7.99
CA LYS A 32 -7.86 -11.52 -8.03
C LYS A 32 -7.05 -12.67 -7.45
N TRP A 33 -7.67 -13.57 -6.71
CA TRP A 33 -7.03 -14.80 -6.24
C TRP A 33 -8.09 -15.88 -5.99
N ILE A 34 -7.66 -17.14 -5.91
CA ILE A 34 -8.52 -18.29 -5.64
C ILE A 34 -8.13 -18.89 -4.30
N ALA A 35 -9.07 -19.07 -3.37
CA ALA A 35 -8.78 -19.72 -2.10
C ALA A 35 -8.39 -21.19 -2.31
N GLY A 36 -7.18 -21.59 -1.89
CA GLY A 36 -6.68 -22.96 -2.01
C GLY A 36 -7.23 -23.93 -0.96
N GLU A 37 -7.76 -23.38 0.14
CA GLU A 37 -8.36 -24.11 1.25
C GLU A 37 -9.49 -23.31 1.90
N ASP A 38 -10.28 -23.96 2.75
CA ASP A 38 -11.28 -23.29 3.57
C ASP A 38 -10.58 -22.56 4.73
N PHE A 39 -10.87 -21.28 4.91
CA PHE A 39 -10.34 -20.52 6.04
C PHE A 39 -11.26 -19.39 6.49
N GLU A 40 -11.03 -18.93 7.71
CA GLU A 40 -11.85 -17.93 8.38
C GLU A 40 -10.96 -16.86 9.01
N ILE A 41 -11.42 -15.61 8.96
CA ILE A 41 -10.81 -14.49 9.69
C ILE A 41 -11.75 -14.17 10.85
N THR A 42 -11.24 -14.38 12.06
CA THR A 42 -11.98 -14.13 13.30
C THR A 42 -11.53 -12.82 13.94
N TRP A 43 -12.41 -12.28 14.77
CA TRP A 43 -12.15 -11.06 15.51
C TRP A 43 -12.45 -11.33 16.97
N LYS A 44 -11.46 -11.12 17.82
CA LYS A 44 -11.66 -11.17 19.26
C LYS A 44 -12.30 -9.86 19.71
N LYS A 45 -13.60 -9.91 20.02
CA LYS A 45 -14.32 -8.78 20.61
C LYS A 45 -14.69 -9.13 22.04
N LYS A 46 -14.04 -8.46 23.00
CA LYS A 46 -14.34 -8.59 24.45
C LYS A 46 -14.31 -10.04 25.00
N GLY A 47 -13.44 -10.91 24.45
CA GLY A 47 -13.29 -12.28 24.93
C GLY A 47 -13.90 -13.34 24.02
N ASP A 48 -14.84 -12.97 23.15
CA ASP A 48 -15.47 -13.88 22.20
C ASP A 48 -14.82 -13.77 20.82
N PHE A 49 -14.53 -14.92 20.21
CA PHE A 49 -14.10 -15.02 18.82
C PHE A 49 -15.34 -15.04 17.93
N LYS A 50 -15.49 -14.03 17.07
CA LYS A 50 -16.52 -14.00 16.04
C LYS A 50 -15.87 -14.17 14.68
N VAL A 51 -16.30 -15.17 13.92
CA VAL A 51 -15.98 -15.28 12.49
C VAL A 51 -16.66 -14.12 11.78
N ASP A 52 -15.90 -13.20 11.20
CA ASP A 52 -16.45 -12.10 10.39
C ASP A 52 -16.34 -12.38 8.89
N LEU A 53 -15.32 -13.14 8.46
CA LEU A 53 -15.13 -13.49 7.05
C LEU A 53 -14.81 -14.98 6.91
N SER A 54 -15.43 -15.63 5.94
CA SER A 54 -15.18 -17.03 5.59
C SER A 54 -14.95 -17.15 4.09
N PHE A 55 -13.92 -17.92 3.74
CA PHE A 55 -13.44 -18.16 2.39
C PHE A 55 -13.47 -19.65 2.14
N LYS A 56 -14.03 -20.07 1.00
CA LYS A 56 -14.17 -21.48 0.65
C LYS A 56 -13.16 -21.89 -0.40
N LYS A 57 -12.62 -23.10 -0.28
CA LYS A 57 -11.72 -23.68 -1.27
C LYS A 57 -12.32 -23.58 -2.68
N GLY A 58 -11.52 -23.11 -3.63
CA GLY A 58 -11.90 -22.87 -5.02
C GLY A 58 -12.64 -21.55 -5.27
N GLU A 59 -12.97 -20.79 -4.22
CA GLU A 59 -13.66 -19.52 -4.37
C GLU A 59 -12.75 -18.43 -4.93
N THR A 60 -13.22 -17.73 -5.98
CA THR A 60 -12.52 -16.56 -6.51
C THR A 60 -12.89 -15.32 -5.69
N VAL A 61 -11.87 -14.62 -5.21
CA VAL A 61 -11.97 -13.44 -4.36
C VAL A 61 -11.17 -12.30 -4.97
N TYR A 62 -11.57 -11.06 -4.68
CA TYR A 62 -10.89 -9.86 -5.15
C TYR A 62 -10.45 -9.00 -3.98
N GLY A 63 -9.22 -8.54 -4.09
CA GLY A 63 -8.52 -7.67 -3.16
C GLY A 63 -7.88 -8.39 -1.98
N VAL A 64 -6.97 -7.69 -1.33
CA VAL A 64 -6.29 -8.11 -0.10
C VAL A 64 -7.34 -8.29 1.01
N PRO A 65 -7.40 -9.44 1.72
CA PRO A 65 -8.45 -9.68 2.71
C PRO A 65 -8.36 -8.71 3.88
N TYR A 66 -9.50 -8.41 4.53
CA TYR A 66 -9.52 -7.57 5.72
C TYR A 66 -9.05 -8.33 6.96
N SER A 67 -7.99 -7.88 7.62
CA SER A 67 -7.41 -8.46 8.84
C SER A 67 -6.64 -7.44 9.68
N GLN A 68 -6.15 -7.84 10.87
CA GLN A 68 -5.25 -7.00 11.67
C GLN A 68 -3.76 -7.23 11.37
N ALA A 69 -3.40 -8.03 10.37
CA ALA A 69 -2.03 -8.45 10.05
C ALA A 69 -1.14 -7.31 9.54
N ARG A 70 -1.72 -6.21 9.06
CA ARG A 70 -1.00 -5.04 8.52
C ARG A 70 -0.14 -5.35 7.29
N ALA A 71 -0.50 -6.39 6.54
CA ALA A 71 0.23 -6.84 5.36
C ALA A 71 0.08 -5.85 4.18
N SER A 72 1.21 -5.55 3.55
CA SER A 72 1.30 -4.87 2.27
C SER A 72 0.73 -5.70 1.13
N LEU A 73 0.48 -5.04 0.00
CA LEU A 73 0.07 -5.70 -1.22
C LEU A 73 1.12 -6.70 -1.69
N ASP A 74 2.40 -6.36 -1.58
CA ASP A 74 3.46 -7.22 -2.07
C ASP A 74 3.63 -8.46 -1.18
N GLN A 75 3.47 -8.33 0.14
CA GLN A 75 3.34 -9.49 1.06
C GLN A 75 2.22 -10.42 0.66
N PHE A 76 1.06 -9.84 0.37
CA PHE A 76 -0.08 -10.62 -0.05
C PHE A 76 0.22 -11.35 -1.37
N ASN A 77 0.80 -10.65 -2.35
CA ASN A 77 1.17 -11.20 -3.65
C ASN A 77 2.27 -12.28 -3.58
N MET A 78 3.02 -12.40 -2.47
CA MET A 78 3.93 -13.54 -2.26
C MET A 78 3.18 -14.87 -2.29
N PHE A 79 1.94 -14.86 -1.80
CA PHE A 79 1.11 -16.03 -1.62
C PHE A 79 -0.10 -16.05 -2.58
N ALA A 80 -0.54 -14.88 -3.03
CA ALA A 80 -1.75 -14.68 -3.85
C ALA A 80 -1.49 -13.68 -4.99
N LYS A 81 -0.79 -14.10 -6.04
CA LYS A 81 -0.68 -13.27 -7.26
C LYS A 81 -2.02 -13.24 -8.00
N ASP A 82 -2.15 -12.29 -8.93
CA ASP A 82 -3.37 -12.09 -9.70
C ASP A 82 -3.76 -13.36 -10.48
N GLY A 83 -4.88 -13.97 -10.08
CA GLY A 83 -5.40 -15.22 -10.66
C GLY A 83 -4.85 -16.51 -10.06
N ASP A 84 -3.87 -16.45 -9.16
CA ASP A 84 -3.24 -17.63 -8.57
C ASP A 84 -4.08 -18.24 -7.45
N THR A 85 -3.81 -19.52 -7.18
CA THR A 85 -4.33 -20.20 -5.99
C THR A 85 -3.54 -19.74 -4.78
N PHE A 86 -4.22 -19.05 -3.87
CA PHE A 86 -3.70 -18.66 -2.57
C PHE A 86 -3.81 -19.83 -1.60
N THR A 87 -2.68 -20.33 -1.13
CA THR A 87 -2.61 -21.27 0.01
C THR A 87 -1.81 -20.59 1.10
N SER A 88 -2.38 -20.48 2.30
CA SER A 88 -1.70 -19.78 3.38
C SER A 88 -0.49 -20.59 3.84
N PRO A 89 0.65 -19.95 4.16
CA PRO A 89 1.80 -20.66 4.69
C PRO A 89 1.53 -21.23 6.10
N ASN A 90 0.55 -20.74 6.86
CA ASN A 90 0.27 -21.14 8.25
C ASN A 90 -1.21 -20.96 8.66
N TYR A 91 -1.62 -21.57 9.78
CA TYR A 91 -2.94 -21.43 10.42
C TYR A 91 -3.26 -20.01 10.94
N TYR A 92 -2.27 -19.10 11.00
CA TYR A 92 -2.41 -17.74 11.58
C TYR A 92 -2.75 -16.69 10.51
N TYR A 93 -3.89 -16.85 9.83
CA TYR A 93 -4.36 -15.95 8.78
C TYR A 93 -4.45 -14.48 9.25
N GLU A 94 -4.90 -14.25 10.49
CA GLU A 94 -5.04 -12.93 11.09
C GLU A 94 -3.72 -12.17 11.30
N GLU A 95 -2.60 -12.89 11.35
CA GLU A 95 -1.27 -12.34 11.66
C GLU A 95 -0.39 -12.18 10.41
N MET A 96 -0.73 -12.86 9.31
CA MET A 96 0.14 -12.94 8.14
C MET A 96 -0.47 -12.36 6.87
N VAL A 97 -1.80 -12.35 6.73
CA VAL A 97 -2.43 -11.93 5.48
C VAL A 97 -3.51 -10.90 5.72
N GLY A 98 -3.51 -9.86 4.90
CA GLY A 98 -4.53 -8.82 4.94
C GLY A 98 -4.14 -7.55 5.69
N ASN A 99 -5.04 -6.59 5.68
CA ASN A 99 -4.88 -5.31 6.36
C ASN A 99 -6.25 -4.79 6.81
N HIS A 100 -6.25 -3.73 7.62
CA HIS A 100 -7.44 -3.05 8.07
C HIS A 100 -7.53 -1.67 7.41
N CYS A 101 -8.68 -1.02 7.50
CA CYS A 101 -8.99 0.21 6.76
C CYS A 101 -7.90 1.30 6.84
N SER A 102 -7.44 1.65 8.05
CA SER A 102 -6.37 2.64 8.24
C SER A 102 -4.98 2.15 7.85
N SER A 103 -4.69 0.86 7.93
CA SER A 103 -3.39 0.33 7.52
C SER A 103 -3.25 0.25 6.01
N SER A 104 -4.32 -0.09 5.30
CA SER A 104 -4.40 0.00 3.84
C SER A 104 -4.06 1.40 3.33
N ILE A 105 -4.66 2.42 3.95
CA ILE A 105 -4.34 3.82 3.64
C ILE A 105 -2.89 4.15 3.98
N GLY A 106 -2.40 3.73 5.14
CA GLY A 106 -1.01 3.92 5.53
C GLY A 106 -0.02 3.32 4.53
N LEU A 107 -0.28 2.09 4.06
CA LEU A 107 0.50 1.40 3.03
C LEU A 107 0.48 2.14 1.69
N ALA A 108 -0.65 2.76 1.34
CA ALA A 108 -0.77 3.58 0.13
C ALA A 108 0.04 4.88 0.26
N TYR A 109 -0.01 5.55 1.41
CA TYR A 109 0.81 6.74 1.67
C TYR A 109 2.31 6.41 1.78
N GLN A 110 2.65 5.21 2.23
CA GLN A 110 4.03 4.72 2.23
C GLN A 110 4.64 4.62 0.85
N GLN A 111 3.85 4.65 -0.23
CA GLN A 111 4.40 4.73 -1.59
C GLN A 111 5.07 6.07 -1.89
N LEU A 112 4.78 7.11 -1.11
CA LEU A 112 5.29 8.46 -1.32
C LEU A 112 6.28 8.91 -0.25
N ILE A 113 5.93 8.64 1.02
CA ILE A 113 6.61 9.21 2.18
C ILE A 113 6.78 8.15 3.25
N ASP A 114 7.65 8.42 4.21
CA ASP A 114 7.74 7.59 5.41
C ASP A 114 6.50 7.80 6.33
N PHE A 115 5.38 7.17 5.97
CA PHE A 115 4.14 7.24 6.75
C PHE A 115 4.15 6.22 7.91
N PRO A 116 3.93 6.64 9.17
CA PRO A 116 3.93 5.73 10.31
C PRO A 116 2.69 4.84 10.33
N PHE A 117 2.87 3.58 10.73
CA PHE A 117 1.79 2.59 10.81
C PHE A 117 0.90 2.73 12.06
N GLU A 118 1.13 3.76 12.88
CA GLU A 118 0.53 3.86 14.21
C GLU A 118 -0.93 4.32 14.16
N GLY A 119 -1.83 3.34 14.19
CA GLY A 119 -3.07 3.28 14.98
C GLY A 119 -4.20 4.28 14.72
N ARG A 120 -3.92 5.55 14.43
CA ARG A 120 -4.93 6.60 14.24
C ARG A 120 -4.41 7.59 13.22
N LEU A 121 -5.04 7.65 12.05
CA LEU A 121 -4.80 8.67 11.04
C LEU A 121 -5.26 10.04 11.57
N LYS A 122 -4.47 10.68 12.42
CA LYS A 122 -4.80 11.99 12.99
C LYS A 122 -3.80 13.05 12.54
N PRO A 123 -4.26 14.30 12.38
CA PRO A 123 -3.35 15.44 12.37
C PRO A 123 -2.56 15.55 13.68
N GLY A 124 -1.24 15.66 13.57
CA GLY A 124 -0.35 16.01 14.67
C GLY A 124 0.08 14.91 15.65
N THR A 125 -0.37 13.66 15.52
CA THR A 125 0.12 12.57 16.39
C THR A 125 1.26 11.78 15.75
N ALA A 126 2.43 11.83 16.40
CA ALA A 126 3.67 11.08 16.15
C ALA A 126 4.46 11.44 14.87
N ARG A 127 5.41 12.38 15.05
CA ARG A 127 6.41 12.91 14.08
C ARG A 127 5.80 13.78 12.98
N ASN A 128 5.79 15.10 13.23
CA ASN A 128 5.71 16.23 12.30
C ASN A 128 4.83 16.07 11.04
N GLY A 129 3.69 16.78 10.99
CA GLY A 129 3.19 17.39 9.75
C GLY A 129 3.07 16.46 8.55
N ILE A 130 2.36 15.34 8.71
CA ILE A 130 2.05 14.46 7.58
C ILE A 130 0.60 14.63 7.12
N LEU A 131 -0.34 14.78 8.07
CA LEU A 131 -1.76 14.97 7.77
C LEU A 131 -2.23 16.35 8.27
N SER A 132 -2.90 17.07 7.39
CA SER A 132 -3.63 18.31 7.69
C SER A 132 -5.13 18.13 7.52
N PHE A 133 -5.90 19.04 8.11
CA PHE A 133 -7.31 19.16 7.77
C PHE A 133 -7.48 19.75 6.38
N VAL A 134 -8.40 19.17 5.61
CA VAL A 134 -8.78 19.76 4.32
C VAL A 134 -9.41 21.13 4.55
N ASN A 135 -9.06 22.09 3.69
CA ASN A 135 -9.60 23.45 3.71
C ASN A 135 -9.40 24.20 5.03
N GLY A 136 -8.33 23.91 5.76
CA GLY A 136 -7.92 24.70 6.92
C GLY A 136 -8.86 24.65 8.13
N LEU A 137 -9.60 23.55 8.32
CA LEU A 137 -10.40 23.36 9.53
C LEU A 137 -9.54 23.56 10.78
N LYS A 138 -10.12 24.21 11.78
CA LYS A 138 -9.47 24.48 13.06
C LYS A 138 -9.29 23.18 13.84
N LYS A 139 -8.13 23.06 14.49
CA LYS A 139 -7.84 22.01 15.47
C LYS A 139 -8.12 22.56 16.89
N PRO A 140 -8.72 21.77 17.80
CA PRO A 140 -8.73 22.05 19.23
C PRO A 140 -7.31 22.19 19.78
N ASP A 141 -7.17 22.97 20.85
CA ASP A 141 -5.92 23.09 21.57
C ASP A 141 -5.52 21.74 22.20
N GLY A 142 -4.23 21.42 22.18
CA GLY A 142 -3.68 20.16 22.69
C GLY A 142 -3.60 19.02 21.68
N ASP A 143 -3.09 17.87 22.13
CA ASP A 143 -2.80 16.71 21.26
C ASP A 143 -3.85 15.60 21.35
N GLU A 144 -4.73 15.67 22.35
CA GLU A 144 -5.82 14.72 22.52
C GLU A 144 -7.16 15.31 22.11
N TYR A 145 -7.59 14.98 20.90
CA TYR A 145 -8.94 15.27 20.41
C TYR A 145 -9.51 14.09 19.62
N PHE A 146 -10.83 14.11 19.49
CA PHE A 146 -11.66 13.20 18.72
C PHE A 146 -12.38 13.95 17.61
N THR A 147 -13.00 13.21 16.68
CA THR A 147 -13.71 13.84 15.56
C THR A 147 -14.87 14.71 16.04
N GLN A 148 -15.46 14.45 17.21
CA GLN A 148 -16.53 15.30 17.74
C GLN A 148 -16.03 16.72 18.05
N ASP A 149 -14.84 16.86 18.61
CA ASP A 149 -14.28 18.16 18.99
C ASP A 149 -14.03 19.04 17.75
N ILE A 150 -13.61 18.44 16.63
CA ILE A 150 -13.44 19.12 15.35
C ILE A 150 -14.78 19.65 14.83
N PHE A 151 -15.83 18.84 14.95
CA PHE A 151 -17.17 19.18 14.49
C PHE A 151 -17.77 20.33 15.29
N ASP A 152 -17.59 20.30 16.61
CA ASP A 152 -18.12 21.32 17.52
C ASP A 152 -17.39 22.66 17.32
N LEU A 153 -16.10 22.62 16.95
CA LEU A 153 -15.29 23.81 16.72
C LEU A 153 -15.54 24.50 15.37
N ASN A 154 -15.79 23.73 14.31
CA ASN A 154 -15.86 24.26 12.94
C ASN A 154 -17.28 24.50 12.44
N GLY A 155 -18.26 23.78 12.97
CA GLY A 155 -19.64 23.85 12.50
C GLY A 155 -19.86 23.18 11.15
N GLN A 156 -21.12 23.15 10.72
CA GLN A 156 -21.58 22.35 9.59
C GLN A 156 -21.10 22.88 8.24
N GLU A 157 -21.25 24.18 7.99
CA GLU A 157 -20.93 24.78 6.69
C GLU A 157 -19.43 24.66 6.36
N ALA A 158 -18.55 24.92 7.33
CA ALA A 158 -17.10 24.75 7.14
C ALA A 158 -16.72 23.30 6.82
N LEU A 159 -17.36 22.32 7.45
CA LEU A 159 -17.12 20.91 7.17
C LEU A 159 -17.64 20.48 5.80
N PHE A 160 -18.76 21.04 5.34
CA PHE A 160 -19.23 20.81 3.97
C PHE A 160 -18.29 21.38 2.92
N GLU A 161 -17.77 22.59 3.14
CA GLU A 161 -16.75 23.16 2.25
C GLU A 161 -15.44 22.36 2.28
N ALA A 162 -15.09 21.78 3.44
CA ALA A 162 -13.95 20.87 3.53
C ALA A 162 -14.18 19.56 2.77
N TYR A 163 -15.38 18.97 2.78
CA TYR A 163 -15.68 17.82 1.91
C TYR A 163 -15.67 18.21 0.44
N ALA A 164 -16.21 19.38 0.09
CA ALA A 164 -16.23 19.88 -1.29
C ALA A 164 -14.83 20.10 -1.87
N SER A 165 -13.87 20.43 -1.01
CA SER A 165 -12.47 20.66 -1.37
C SER A 165 -11.60 19.42 -1.29
N ALA A 166 -12.14 18.28 -0.82
CA ALA A 166 -11.39 17.04 -0.75
C ALA A 166 -11.16 16.49 -2.17
N ASP A 167 -10.01 15.85 -2.36
CA ASP A 167 -9.58 15.34 -3.66
C ASP A 167 -9.05 13.91 -3.53
N LYS A 168 -8.84 13.25 -4.67
CA LYS A 168 -8.33 11.88 -4.77
C LYS A 168 -7.10 11.69 -3.88
N GLY A 169 -7.11 10.65 -3.05
CA GLY A 169 -6.02 10.37 -2.12
C GLY A 169 -6.18 11.03 -0.75
N ASP A 170 -7.05 12.02 -0.57
CA ASP A 170 -7.45 12.50 0.76
C ASP A 170 -8.22 11.41 1.50
N ILE A 171 -8.45 11.58 2.80
CA ILE A 171 -9.15 10.59 3.62
C ILE A 171 -10.33 11.19 4.34
N ILE A 172 -11.39 10.38 4.45
CA ILE A 172 -12.54 10.64 5.30
C ILE A 172 -12.42 9.73 6.52
N ASN A 173 -12.10 10.32 7.67
CA ASN A 173 -11.70 9.58 8.86
C ASN A 173 -12.60 9.86 10.08
N LYS A 174 -12.83 8.83 10.89
CA LYS A 174 -13.52 8.94 12.17
C LYS A 174 -12.63 8.41 13.28
N ILE A 175 -12.36 9.27 14.25
CA ILE A 175 -11.55 8.98 15.42
C ILE A 175 -12.47 9.00 16.65
N LYS A 176 -12.59 7.86 17.32
CA LYS A 176 -13.26 7.71 18.61
C LYS A 176 -12.41 6.84 19.56
N PRO A 177 -12.64 6.90 20.88
CA PRO A 177 -12.02 5.95 21.80
C PRO A 177 -12.35 4.51 21.42
N GLY A 178 -11.32 3.67 21.23
CA GLY A 178 -11.47 2.24 20.95
C GLY A 178 -12.11 1.85 19.62
N THR A 179 -12.50 2.80 18.77
CA THR A 179 -13.12 2.54 17.48
C THR A 179 -12.89 3.68 16.50
N GLY A 180 -12.87 3.36 15.21
CA GLY A 180 -12.66 4.33 14.16
C GLY A 180 -12.80 3.65 12.82
N HIS A 181 -12.85 4.46 11.77
CA HIS A 181 -12.79 3.95 10.41
C HIS A 181 -12.23 5.03 9.51
N ALA A 182 -11.47 4.61 8.50
CA ALA A 182 -10.89 5.50 7.53
C ALA A 182 -11.23 5.03 6.12
N ARG A 183 -11.45 5.99 5.25
CA ARG A 183 -11.75 5.79 3.83
C ARG A 183 -10.86 6.72 3.03
N MET A 184 -10.45 6.33 1.85
CA MET A 184 -9.76 7.22 0.93
C MET A 184 -10.73 7.76 -0.11
N VAL A 185 -10.68 9.07 -0.35
CA VAL A 185 -11.44 9.78 -1.36
C VAL A 185 -10.95 9.36 -2.74
N ARG A 186 -11.87 8.97 -3.62
CA ARG A 186 -11.62 8.75 -5.06
C ARG A 186 -12.04 9.95 -5.89
N SER A 187 -13.18 10.54 -5.57
CA SER A 187 -13.70 11.74 -6.21
C SER A 187 -14.76 12.40 -5.35
N VAL A 188 -15.08 13.65 -5.68
CA VAL A 188 -16.15 14.43 -5.03
C VAL A 188 -17.06 15.01 -6.08
N LYS A 189 -18.38 14.88 -5.87
CA LYS A 189 -19.42 15.57 -6.61
C LYS A 189 -20.03 16.62 -5.69
N VAL A 190 -19.94 17.90 -6.06
CA VAL A 190 -20.52 19.01 -5.30
C VAL A 190 -21.75 19.52 -6.05
N VAL A 191 -22.86 19.64 -5.33
CA VAL A 191 -24.08 20.28 -5.81
C VAL A 191 -24.29 21.55 -4.98
N ARG A 192 -24.51 22.68 -5.65
CA ARG A 192 -24.80 23.97 -5.01
C ARG A 192 -26.15 24.47 -5.48
N ASP A 193 -26.87 25.15 -4.60
CA ASP A 193 -28.08 25.87 -4.95
C ASP A 193 -27.79 27.16 -5.72
N GLU A 194 -28.83 27.89 -6.10
CA GLU A 194 -28.74 29.18 -6.82
C GLU A 194 -27.97 30.27 -6.04
N ASN A 195 -27.86 30.13 -4.72
CA ASN A 195 -27.12 31.05 -3.85
C ASN A 195 -25.67 30.60 -3.62
N GLY A 196 -25.23 29.51 -4.28
CA GLY A 196 -23.90 28.94 -4.13
C GLY A 196 -23.71 28.12 -2.85
N LYS A 197 -24.77 27.87 -2.07
CA LYS A 197 -24.71 27.04 -0.87
C LYS A 197 -24.71 25.56 -1.24
N ILE A 198 -23.87 24.77 -0.57
CA ILE A 198 -23.79 23.33 -0.80
C ILE A 198 -25.12 22.67 -0.41
N ASP A 199 -25.66 21.85 -1.31
CA ASP A 199 -26.71 20.87 -1.01
C ASP A 199 -26.04 19.61 -0.44
N PRO A 200 -26.14 19.35 0.87
CA PRO A 200 -25.37 18.28 1.51
C PRO A 200 -25.96 16.88 1.31
N GLU A 201 -27.21 16.77 0.87
CA GLU A 201 -27.84 15.49 0.59
C GLU A 201 -27.44 14.99 -0.81
N ASN A 202 -27.31 15.92 -1.77
CA ASN A 202 -26.96 15.62 -3.15
C ASN A 202 -25.45 15.76 -3.47
N SER A 203 -24.67 16.35 -2.57
CA SER A 203 -23.20 16.37 -2.67
C SER A 203 -22.60 15.09 -2.08
N ILE A 204 -21.77 14.41 -2.87
CA ILE A 204 -21.29 13.05 -2.60
C ILE A 204 -19.77 13.00 -2.60
N VAL A 205 -19.18 12.36 -1.59
CA VAL A 205 -17.80 11.87 -1.63
C VAL A 205 -17.84 10.40 -2.02
N TYR A 206 -17.16 10.04 -3.11
CA TYR A 206 -16.94 8.65 -3.50
C TYR A 206 -15.66 8.16 -2.88
N CYS A 207 -15.73 7.06 -2.14
CA CYS A 207 -14.59 6.52 -1.41
C CYS A 207 -14.20 5.12 -1.88
N ILE A 208 -12.93 4.79 -1.68
CA ILE A 208 -12.44 3.42 -1.57
C ILE A 208 -12.13 3.11 -0.11
N GLU A 209 -12.62 1.98 0.38
CA GLU A 209 -12.37 1.51 1.73
C GLU A 209 -12.37 0.00 1.80
N GLN A 210 -11.77 -0.52 2.86
CA GLN A 210 -11.79 -1.94 3.18
C GLN A 210 -12.59 -2.13 4.46
N THR A 211 -13.43 -3.16 4.51
CA THR A 211 -14.34 -3.41 5.64
C THR A 211 -14.22 -4.85 6.12
N ASN A 212 -14.74 -5.12 7.32
CA ASN A 212 -14.79 -6.47 7.88
C ASN A 212 -15.96 -7.30 7.34
N GLU A 213 -16.57 -6.90 6.22
CA GLU A 213 -17.65 -7.64 5.58
C GLU A 213 -17.49 -7.65 4.06
N PHE A 214 -18.03 -8.68 3.41
CA PHE A 214 -18.09 -8.70 1.95
C PHE A 214 -19.05 -7.62 1.43
N ASP A 215 -18.68 -6.99 0.31
CA ASP A 215 -19.56 -6.06 -0.39
C ASP A 215 -20.77 -6.79 -0.97
N LYS A 216 -21.90 -6.68 -0.26
CA LYS A 216 -23.18 -7.27 -0.66
C LYS A 216 -23.82 -6.57 -1.86
N THR A 217 -23.30 -5.41 -2.27
CA THR A 217 -23.82 -4.65 -3.41
C THR A 217 -23.13 -4.98 -4.73
N ARG A 218 -22.01 -5.71 -4.69
CA ARG A 218 -21.28 -6.18 -5.88
C ARG A 218 -21.73 -7.60 -6.22
N THR A 219 -22.19 -7.80 -7.45
CA THR A 219 -22.58 -9.12 -7.97
C THR A 219 -21.52 -9.74 -8.88
N ASP A 220 -20.56 -8.94 -9.35
CA ASP A 220 -19.50 -9.37 -10.27
C ASP A 220 -18.28 -9.97 -9.54
N ARG A 221 -18.17 -9.77 -8.23
CA ARG A 221 -17.03 -10.22 -7.43
C ARG A 221 -17.35 -10.34 -5.94
N LYS A 222 -16.65 -11.26 -5.27
CA LYS A 222 -16.58 -11.32 -3.81
C LYS A 222 -15.37 -10.53 -3.32
N THR A 223 -15.59 -9.50 -2.50
CA THR A 223 -14.51 -8.62 -2.02
C THR A 223 -14.88 -7.97 -0.69
N THR A 224 -13.87 -7.68 0.14
CA THR A 224 -13.99 -6.85 1.35
C THR A 224 -13.70 -5.38 1.07
N TRP A 225 -13.51 -5.00 -0.20
CA TRP A 225 -13.24 -3.63 -0.61
C TRP A 225 -14.48 -3.01 -1.23
N TRP A 226 -14.89 -1.86 -0.70
CA TRP A 226 -15.95 -1.06 -1.28
C TRP A 226 -15.30 0.01 -2.13
N ILE A 227 -15.45 -0.12 -3.46
CA ILE A 227 -14.89 0.81 -4.45
C ILE A 227 -16.01 1.72 -4.93
N ASP A 228 -15.72 3.03 -5.02
CA ASP A 228 -16.66 4.07 -5.42
C ASP A 228 -17.93 4.10 -4.55
N ARG A 229 -17.78 3.80 -3.26
CA ARG A 229 -18.89 3.83 -2.30
C ARG A 229 -19.33 5.28 -2.07
N PRO A 230 -20.61 5.63 -2.34
CA PRO A 230 -21.07 7.00 -2.20
C PRO A 230 -21.43 7.34 -0.75
N TYR A 231 -20.99 8.51 -0.30
CA TYR A 231 -21.37 9.10 0.97
C TYR A 231 -21.82 10.55 0.78
N SER A 232 -23.08 10.85 1.11
CA SER A 232 -23.54 12.25 1.12
C SER A 232 -22.82 13.04 2.20
N PHE A 233 -22.64 14.34 1.98
CA PHE A 233 -22.02 15.23 2.97
C PHE A 233 -22.82 15.23 4.27
N GLN A 234 -24.15 15.19 4.18
CA GLN A 234 -25.02 15.10 5.35
C GLN A 234 -24.78 13.79 6.13
N LYS A 235 -24.62 12.65 5.44
CA LYS A 235 -24.30 11.37 6.09
C LYS A 235 -22.95 11.41 6.78
N LEU A 236 -21.91 11.94 6.13
CA LEU A 236 -20.58 12.09 6.73
C LEU A 236 -20.63 13.00 7.96
N TRP A 237 -21.41 14.07 7.89
CA TRP A 237 -21.62 14.96 9.02
C TRP A 237 -22.31 14.25 10.19
N ASN A 238 -23.46 13.64 9.95
CA ASN A 238 -24.24 12.94 10.99
C ASN A 238 -23.45 11.80 11.63
N THR A 239 -22.60 11.14 10.86
CA THR A 239 -21.79 10.01 11.33
C THR A 239 -20.42 10.40 11.88
N LYS A 240 -20.08 11.70 11.87
CA LYS A 240 -18.86 12.30 12.41
C LYS A 240 -17.60 11.75 11.76
N PHE A 241 -17.48 11.91 10.44
CA PHE A 241 -16.25 11.66 9.70
C PHE A 241 -15.65 12.98 9.21
N MET A 242 -14.38 13.25 9.46
CA MET A 242 -13.71 14.47 9.04
C MET A 242 -12.79 14.24 7.83
N PRO A 243 -12.66 15.22 6.92
CA PRO A 243 -11.73 15.13 5.81
C PRO A 243 -10.31 15.53 6.23
N LEU A 244 -9.31 14.73 5.86
CA LEU A 244 -7.89 14.99 6.07
C LEU A 244 -7.12 14.77 4.76
N THR A 245 -5.96 15.42 4.63
CA THR A 245 -5.11 15.35 3.45
C THR A 245 -3.65 15.21 3.84
N LEU A 246 -2.81 14.66 2.96
CA LEU A 246 -1.36 14.66 3.17
C LEU A 246 -0.78 16.04 2.86
N ASP A 247 0.14 16.52 3.70
CA ASP A 247 0.77 17.83 3.51
C ASP A 247 1.55 17.93 2.19
N ILE A 248 2.16 16.84 1.74
CA ILE A 248 2.86 16.77 0.44
C ILE A 248 1.91 16.93 -0.76
N PHE A 249 0.59 16.74 -0.59
CA PHE A 249 -0.36 17.04 -1.67
C PHE A 249 -0.55 18.55 -1.88
N HIS A 250 -0.14 19.39 -0.92
CA HIS A 250 -0.17 20.85 -1.06
C HIS A 250 1.09 21.43 -1.67
N THR A 251 2.21 20.68 -1.66
CA THR A 251 3.42 21.12 -2.33
C THR A 251 3.18 21.05 -3.83
N LYS A 252 3.19 22.20 -4.53
CA LYS A 252 3.15 22.26 -6.01
C LYS A 252 4.41 21.69 -6.67
N GLU A 253 5.27 21.02 -5.90
CA GLU A 253 6.48 20.39 -6.39
C GLU A 253 6.07 19.23 -7.30
N GLN A 254 6.61 19.25 -8.52
CA GLN A 254 6.53 18.08 -9.38
C GLN A 254 7.25 16.92 -8.68
N LEU A 255 6.65 15.75 -8.80
CA LEU A 255 7.33 14.50 -8.45
C LEU A 255 8.73 14.51 -9.04
N LYS A 256 9.75 14.39 -8.19
CA LYS A 256 11.11 14.15 -8.68
C LYS A 256 11.10 12.86 -9.50
N ASP A 257 11.85 12.85 -10.60
CA ASP A 257 12.08 11.63 -11.35
C ASP A 257 12.57 10.53 -10.39
N ALA A 258 11.98 9.35 -10.49
CA ALA A 258 12.45 8.23 -9.70
C ALA A 258 13.85 7.83 -10.13
N TYR A 259 14.61 7.22 -9.24
CA TYR A 259 15.83 6.54 -9.64
C TYR A 259 15.99 5.28 -8.82
N ILE A 260 16.61 4.27 -9.44
CA ILE A 260 17.13 3.12 -8.72
C ILE A 260 18.60 2.99 -9.09
N ALA A 261 19.48 3.16 -8.11
CA ALA A 261 20.92 3.06 -8.31
C ALA A 261 21.46 1.76 -7.70
N PHE A 262 22.41 1.15 -8.41
CA PHE A 262 23.10 -0.06 -7.98
C PHE A 262 24.58 0.23 -7.86
N ASP A 263 25.11 -0.01 -6.67
CA ASP A 263 26.55 -0.04 -6.46
C ASP A 263 26.94 -1.50 -6.22
N GLY A 264 27.59 -2.13 -7.20
CA GLY A 264 27.92 -3.56 -7.17
C GLY A 264 29.42 -3.79 -7.34
N LYS A 265 29.97 -4.77 -6.61
CA LYS A 265 31.32 -5.28 -6.84
C LYS A 265 31.23 -6.73 -7.28
N ASN A 266 31.71 -7.02 -8.48
CA ASN A 266 31.97 -8.40 -8.89
C ASN A 266 33.37 -8.79 -8.40
N ASN A 267 33.45 -9.89 -7.66
CA ASN A 267 34.71 -10.38 -7.10
C ASN A 267 35.61 -11.10 -8.14
N GLY A 268 35.23 -11.12 -9.42
CA GLY A 268 36.01 -11.70 -10.53
C GLY A 268 35.15 -12.62 -11.39
N ASP A 269 35.79 -13.52 -12.15
CA ASP A 269 35.12 -14.46 -13.07
C ASP A 269 34.28 -15.55 -12.37
N SER A 270 34.13 -15.52 -11.03
CA SER A 270 33.24 -16.44 -10.30
C SER A 270 32.39 -15.75 -9.25
N ILE A 271 31.09 -16.02 -9.29
CA ILE A 271 30.10 -15.51 -8.31
C ILE A 271 30.09 -16.31 -7.00
N LYS A 272 31.00 -17.29 -6.82
CA LYS A 272 31.05 -18.15 -5.62
C LYS A 272 31.17 -17.37 -4.31
N SER A 273 31.64 -16.12 -4.38
CA SER A 273 31.72 -15.21 -3.22
C SER A 273 30.53 -14.26 -3.08
N GLY A 274 29.50 -14.41 -3.92
CA GLY A 274 28.28 -13.61 -3.92
C GLY A 274 28.38 -12.31 -4.70
N ILE A 275 27.22 -11.66 -4.89
CA ILE A 275 27.16 -10.26 -5.29
C ILE A 275 27.18 -9.40 -4.03
N ASN A 276 28.14 -8.50 -3.97
CA ASN A 276 28.22 -7.48 -2.93
C ASN A 276 27.82 -6.14 -3.53
N GLY A 277 27.05 -5.37 -2.79
CA GLY A 277 26.54 -4.12 -3.32
C GLY A 277 25.29 -3.63 -2.64
N LYS A 278 24.67 -2.61 -3.23
CA LYS A 278 23.48 -1.94 -2.70
C LYS A 278 22.55 -1.55 -3.83
N VAL A 279 21.27 -1.84 -3.67
CA VAL A 279 20.19 -1.20 -4.42
C VAL A 279 19.75 0.01 -3.61
N THR A 280 19.62 1.18 -4.23
CA THR A 280 19.09 2.40 -3.57
C THR A 280 18.06 3.10 -4.43
N SER A 281 17.12 3.82 -3.83
CA SER A 281 16.05 4.53 -4.54
C SER A 281 15.59 5.77 -3.76
N ASN A 282 15.05 6.78 -4.44
CA ASN A 282 14.34 7.92 -3.81
C ASN A 282 12.87 7.63 -3.47
N PHE A 283 12.32 6.51 -3.95
CA PHE A 283 11.05 5.94 -3.53
C PHE A 283 11.26 4.62 -2.78
N PRO A 284 10.34 4.21 -1.90
CA PRO A 284 10.45 2.91 -1.24
C PRO A 284 10.52 1.77 -2.26
N LEU A 285 11.49 0.87 -2.07
CA LEU A 285 11.62 -0.33 -2.88
C LEU A 285 10.50 -1.31 -2.47
N ALA A 286 9.65 -1.68 -3.43
CA ALA A 286 8.61 -2.70 -3.25
C ALA A 286 9.25 -4.10 -3.16
N TYR A 287 10.25 -4.34 -4.01
CA TYR A 287 10.99 -5.59 -4.02
C TYR A 287 12.37 -5.47 -4.64
N VAL A 288 13.21 -6.45 -4.31
CA VAL A 288 14.38 -6.82 -5.10
C VAL A 288 14.35 -8.32 -5.33
N ARG A 289 14.41 -8.73 -6.60
CA ARG A 289 14.44 -10.11 -7.06
C ARG A 289 15.78 -10.38 -7.71
N ALA A 290 16.43 -11.45 -7.28
CA ALA A 290 17.61 -11.99 -7.91
C ALA A 290 17.26 -13.35 -8.51
N THR A 291 17.55 -13.54 -9.79
CA THR A 291 17.32 -14.81 -10.49
C THR A 291 18.63 -15.27 -11.12
N VAL A 292 18.92 -16.56 -11.01
CA VAL A 292 20.02 -17.23 -11.70
C VAL A 292 19.42 -18.19 -12.71
N THR A 293 19.79 -18.05 -13.98
CA THR A 293 19.41 -18.97 -15.04
C THR A 293 20.62 -19.72 -15.58
N ASP A 294 20.43 -20.98 -15.96
CA ASP A 294 21.44 -21.74 -16.71
C ASP A 294 21.55 -21.27 -18.16
N SER A 295 22.51 -21.82 -18.91
CA SER A 295 22.72 -21.56 -20.34
C SER A 295 21.52 -21.90 -21.25
N ASN A 296 20.54 -22.67 -20.77
CA ASN A 296 19.29 -22.96 -21.49
C ASN A 296 18.15 -21.99 -21.11
N GLY A 297 18.41 -21.04 -20.20
CA GLY A 297 17.43 -20.09 -19.69
C GLY A 297 16.56 -20.64 -18.54
N ASN A 298 16.86 -21.82 -18.00
CA ASN A 298 16.10 -22.37 -16.88
C ASN A 298 16.50 -21.68 -15.58
N THR A 299 15.53 -21.26 -14.78
CA THR A 299 15.81 -20.72 -13.44
C THR A 299 16.32 -21.82 -12.52
N VAL A 300 17.57 -21.70 -12.07
CA VAL A 300 18.23 -22.63 -11.13
C VAL A 300 18.36 -22.07 -9.72
N GLY A 301 18.12 -20.77 -9.56
CA GLY A 301 18.08 -20.11 -8.27
C GLY A 301 17.24 -18.84 -8.35
N GLU A 302 16.43 -18.60 -7.34
CA GLU A 302 15.63 -17.39 -7.26
C GLU A 302 15.50 -16.97 -5.80
N ILE A 303 15.81 -15.70 -5.55
CA ILE A 303 15.45 -15.03 -4.32
C ILE A 303 14.58 -13.85 -4.65
N TYR A 304 13.58 -13.70 -3.80
CA TYR A 304 12.73 -12.54 -3.78
C TYR A 304 12.73 -11.96 -2.38
N LYS A 305 13.32 -10.77 -2.20
CA LYS A 305 13.19 -10.01 -0.95
C LYS A 305 12.10 -8.97 -1.15
N TYR A 306 10.92 -9.28 -0.62
CA TYR A 306 9.89 -8.29 -0.34
C TYR A 306 10.32 -7.52 0.90
N LYS A 307 10.35 -6.19 0.82
CA LYS A 307 10.61 -5.40 2.02
C LYS A 307 9.48 -4.43 2.26
N PHE A 308 8.93 -4.53 3.47
CA PHE A 308 7.93 -3.59 3.95
C PHE A 308 8.59 -2.23 4.10
N ALA A 309 7.81 -1.19 3.85
CA ALA A 309 7.94 0.17 4.36
C ALA A 309 9.37 0.66 4.70
N LYS A 310 9.76 1.78 4.09
CA LYS A 310 10.94 2.61 4.45
C LYS A 310 12.31 2.11 4.00
N GLN A 311 12.39 1.03 3.23
CA GLN A 311 13.69 0.60 2.69
C GLN A 311 13.90 1.19 1.29
N TYR A 312 14.54 2.36 1.31
CA TYR A 312 15.12 3.02 0.15
C TYR A 312 16.46 2.40 -0.24
N ARG A 313 16.90 1.36 0.49
CA ARG A 313 18.19 0.69 0.30
C ARG A 313 18.11 -0.79 0.67
N ILE A 314 18.71 -1.65 -0.15
CA ILE A 314 18.91 -3.08 0.11
C ILE A 314 20.37 -3.43 -0.12
N ASP A 315 21.02 -4.03 0.88
CA ASP A 315 22.38 -4.55 0.75
C ASP A 315 22.32 -5.95 0.09
N LEU A 316 22.99 -6.12 -1.05
CA LEU A 316 22.93 -7.33 -1.88
C LEU A 316 23.68 -8.53 -1.27
N SER A 317 24.53 -8.29 -0.27
CA SER A 317 25.20 -9.35 0.48
C SER A 317 24.22 -10.32 1.15
N GLU A 318 23.00 -9.88 1.45
CA GLU A 318 21.92 -10.71 1.99
C GLU A 318 21.43 -11.79 1.00
N PHE A 319 21.64 -11.62 -0.32
CA PHE A 319 21.12 -12.52 -1.36
C PHE A 319 22.07 -13.68 -1.63
N SER A 320 23.36 -13.43 -1.45
CA SER A 320 24.44 -14.34 -1.83
C SER A 320 24.42 -15.66 -1.04
N ALA A 321 24.13 -15.61 0.26
CA ALA A 321 24.08 -16.81 1.10
C ALA A 321 22.86 -17.70 0.81
N GLU A 322 21.77 -17.12 0.31
CA GLU A 322 20.50 -17.82 0.14
C GLU A 322 20.35 -18.39 -1.29
N LEU A 323 21.02 -17.83 -2.30
CA LEU A 323 20.97 -18.32 -3.69
C LEU A 323 21.76 -19.62 -3.88
N LYS A 324 22.59 -19.99 -2.90
CA LYS A 324 23.43 -21.21 -2.90
C LYS A 324 24.22 -21.41 -4.19
N THR A 325 24.72 -20.32 -4.78
CA THR A 325 25.45 -20.34 -6.05
C THR A 325 26.73 -21.16 -5.97
N ASP A 326 27.26 -21.35 -4.77
CA ASP A 326 28.40 -22.22 -4.45
C ASP A 326 28.10 -23.73 -4.62
N THR A 327 26.83 -24.10 -4.68
CA THR A 327 26.38 -25.50 -4.85
C THR A 327 26.02 -25.87 -6.29
N LEU A 328 26.02 -24.89 -7.19
CA LEU A 328 25.71 -25.14 -8.61
C LEU A 328 26.88 -25.88 -9.29
N PRO A 329 26.58 -26.80 -10.24
CA PRO A 329 27.61 -27.43 -11.07
C PRO A 329 28.45 -26.42 -11.86
N GLU A 330 29.61 -26.84 -12.32
CA GLU A 330 30.42 -26.07 -13.26
C GLU A 330 29.62 -25.79 -14.55
N GLY A 331 29.60 -24.54 -14.99
CA GLY A 331 28.79 -24.14 -16.14
C GLY A 331 28.63 -22.62 -16.31
N ASP A 332 27.93 -22.25 -17.38
CA ASP A 332 27.59 -20.87 -17.73
C ASP A 332 26.20 -20.52 -17.19
N TYR A 333 26.11 -19.37 -16.53
CA TYR A 333 24.91 -18.89 -15.86
C TYR A 333 24.71 -17.39 -16.10
N THR A 334 23.46 -16.94 -15.99
CA THR A 334 23.10 -15.52 -16.04
C THR A 334 22.46 -15.12 -14.72
N TYR A 335 22.93 -14.04 -14.11
CA TYR A 335 22.35 -13.42 -12.93
C TYR A 335 21.55 -12.20 -13.35
N THR A 336 20.26 -12.19 -13.05
CA THR A 336 19.37 -11.06 -13.34
C THR A 336 18.91 -10.43 -12.03
N LEU A 337 19.12 -9.12 -11.90
CA LEU A 337 18.60 -8.34 -10.79
C LEU A 337 17.40 -7.51 -11.25
N ARG A 338 16.31 -7.58 -10.50
CA ARG A 338 15.11 -6.76 -10.76
C ARG A 338 14.73 -6.03 -9.49
N ALA A 339 14.47 -4.74 -9.59
CA ALA A 339 14.00 -3.94 -8.47
C ALA A 339 12.75 -3.16 -8.88
N GLY A 340 11.78 -3.12 -7.99
CA GLY A 340 10.55 -2.37 -8.20
C GLY A 340 10.40 -1.23 -7.21
N ILE A 341 9.93 -0.08 -7.70
CA ILE A 341 9.36 0.99 -6.88
C ILE A 341 7.86 1.03 -7.15
N GLY A 342 7.02 0.91 -6.12
CA GLY A 342 5.57 0.77 -6.30
C GLY A 342 5.16 -0.35 -7.28
N ARG A 343 3.91 -0.29 -7.80
CA ARG A 343 3.42 -1.19 -8.87
C ARG A 343 4.04 -0.84 -10.22
N GLY A 344 5.32 -1.14 -10.36
CA GLY A 344 6.11 -0.88 -11.56
C GLY A 344 7.45 -1.55 -11.39
N GLY A 345 7.47 -2.88 -11.53
CA GLY A 345 8.71 -3.61 -11.56
C GLY A 345 9.60 -3.09 -12.67
N THR A 346 10.84 -2.71 -12.35
CA THR A 346 11.83 -2.33 -13.35
C THR A 346 12.88 -3.44 -13.42
N GLU A 347 13.17 -3.89 -14.63
CA GLU A 347 14.25 -4.85 -14.87
C GLU A 347 15.58 -4.11 -14.99
N ILE A 348 16.54 -4.50 -14.17
CA ILE A 348 17.81 -3.79 -14.05
C ILE A 348 18.94 -4.80 -14.23
N GLU A 349 19.19 -5.06 -15.51
CA GLU A 349 20.40 -5.70 -16.05
C GLU A 349 20.55 -7.19 -15.71
N ALA A 350 21.10 -7.90 -16.68
CA ALA A 350 21.46 -9.30 -16.60
C ALA A 350 22.98 -9.38 -16.79
N PHE A 351 23.66 -10.09 -15.90
CA PHE A 351 25.10 -10.30 -15.95
C PHE A 351 25.38 -11.77 -16.20
N ASP A 352 26.13 -12.06 -17.26
CA ASP A 352 26.61 -13.41 -17.52
C ASP A 352 27.83 -13.72 -16.64
N PHE A 353 27.86 -14.93 -16.09
CA PHE A 353 28.95 -15.40 -15.25
C PHE A 353 29.19 -16.91 -15.42
N LYS A 354 30.38 -17.36 -15.03
CA LYS A 354 30.77 -18.78 -15.05
C LYS A 354 31.03 -19.25 -13.61
N ILE A 355 30.75 -20.52 -13.32
CA ILE A 355 30.98 -21.16 -12.00
C ILE A 355 32.13 -22.15 -12.07
#